data_AF-A0A0B2X9I6-F1
#
_entry.id   AF-A0A0B2X9I6-F1
#
_cell.length_a   1.000
_cell.length_b   1.000
_cell.length_c   1.000
_cell.angle_alpha   90.00
_cell.angle_beta   90.00
_cell.angle_gamma   90.00
#
_symmetry.space_group_name_H-M   'P 1'
#
loop_
_entity.id
_entity.type
_entity.pdbx_description
1 polymer ?
#
loop_
_entity_poly.entity_id
_entity_poly.type
_entity_poly.pdbx_seq_one_letter_code
_entity_poly.pdbx_strand_id
1 'polypeptide(L)'
;MYANKVSALVGALAVIGSTSALSLHRHGHRLQKKHVVIDRVTDVVTVYVTREDDLPQSTVETNTGTVTSQHVVVTPTPKMDAVANFPALAPGSNSAPAASPSTSLATEVKPAPPTASTGLAPQVQPAPPTSQVKSAPISDSGGGGSGSSNGPLFSGKRGLAYNDASLANLFGKSCKPGACGWAYNWGDSPGSLDPAYSFIPMLWGDKGDNLQRWGTSCSKGIGAKAVFSFNEPDNSGQATMSAEDAARLHTQYMNPCSGKGPLVGAPAVTNSQNDGEGLNWLDKFVTACKIQGCKYDFCNVHWYSPASEFDSLFAHLDDAHQRCGNKSIFLTEFAPAGSPAEVDIFMRKAMQKLESVEYLLGYAYFMIRPNSLMSTLTSLSSVGNIFASA
;
A
#
# COMPACT_ATOMS: atom_id res chain seq x y z
N MET A 1 47.06 39.07 8.12
CA MET A 1 46.42 38.42 9.29
C MET A 1 45.03 37.99 8.87
N TYR A 2 44.73 36.71 9.09
CA TYR A 2 43.66 35.94 8.44
C TYR A 2 42.25 36.37 8.88
N ALA A 3 41.41 36.69 7.89
CA ALA A 3 39.96 36.63 8.02
C ALA A 3 39.50 35.31 7.40
N ASN A 4 38.82 34.43 8.15
CA ASN A 4 37.95 33.40 7.57
C ASN A 4 37.10 32.65 8.61
N LYS A 5 35.80 32.58 8.28
CA LYS A 5 34.86 31.46 8.49
C LYS A 5 34.38 31.14 9.91
N VAL A 6 33.23 31.69 10.27
CA VAL A 6 32.20 30.98 11.06
C VAL A 6 30.83 31.25 10.43
N SER A 7 30.42 30.39 9.50
CA SER A 7 29.05 30.27 9.00
C SER A 7 28.92 28.93 8.29
N ALA A 8 28.75 27.86 9.07
CA ALA A 8 28.35 26.54 8.59
C ALA A 8 28.06 25.62 9.80
N LEU A 9 26.97 25.86 10.53
CA LEU A 9 26.47 24.87 11.51
C LEU A 9 24.95 24.99 11.73
N VAL A 10 24.17 25.00 10.65
CA VAL A 10 22.69 24.83 10.72
C VAL A 10 22.18 23.78 9.71
N GLY A 11 23.01 23.30 8.77
CA GLY A 11 22.57 22.37 7.71
C GLY A 11 22.68 20.87 7.99
N ALA A 12 23.21 20.44 9.14
CA ALA A 12 23.53 19.02 9.38
C ALA A 12 22.43 18.21 10.10
N LEU A 13 21.43 18.86 10.70
CA LEU A 13 20.35 18.17 11.43
C LEU A 13 19.21 17.68 10.52
N ALA A 14 18.94 18.36 9.41
CA ALA A 14 17.85 17.97 8.51
C ALA A 14 18.16 16.71 7.65
N VAL A 15 19.43 16.50 7.28
CA VAL A 15 19.83 15.37 6.40
C VAL A 15 19.86 14.01 7.13
N ILE A 16 20.03 14.03 8.46
CA ILE A 16 20.05 12.80 9.28
C ILE A 16 18.62 12.27 9.49
N GLY A 17 17.61 13.14 9.55
CA GLY A 17 16.19 12.76 9.63
C GLY A 17 15.71 12.04 8.37
N SER A 18 16.01 12.59 7.19
CA SER A 18 15.55 12.04 5.90
C SER A 18 16.15 10.66 5.59
N THR A 19 17.43 10.43 5.93
CA THR A 19 18.11 9.14 5.72
C THR A 19 17.64 8.06 6.70
N SER A 20 17.36 8.44 7.95
CA SER A 20 16.84 7.52 8.97
C SER A 20 15.39 7.10 8.67
N ALA A 21 14.52 8.05 8.29
CA ALA A 21 13.15 7.76 7.86
C ALA A 21 13.11 6.84 6.62
N LEU A 22 13.98 7.07 5.63
CA LEU A 22 14.10 6.23 4.44
C LEU A 22 14.56 4.80 4.76
N SER A 23 15.57 4.65 5.63
CA SER A 23 16.06 3.34 6.06
C SER A 23 14.98 2.58 6.85
N LEU A 24 14.30 3.25 7.78
CA LEU A 24 13.22 2.66 8.57
C LEU A 24 12.02 2.24 7.71
N HIS A 25 11.62 3.08 6.74
CA HIS A 25 10.60 2.74 5.76
C HIS A 25 11.00 1.49 4.97
N ARG A 26 12.23 1.46 4.43
CA ARG A 26 12.74 0.32 3.65
C ARG A 26 12.89 -0.97 4.46
N HIS A 27 13.18 -0.87 5.76
CA HIS A 27 13.28 -2.03 6.65
C HIS A 27 11.92 -2.56 7.11
N GLY A 28 10.89 -1.71 7.19
CA GLY A 28 9.49 -2.13 7.40
C GLY A 28 9.00 -3.09 6.29
N HIS A 29 9.48 -2.91 5.05
CA HIS A 29 9.16 -3.75 3.89
C HIS A 29 9.77 -5.15 3.89
N ARG A 30 10.69 -5.48 4.81
CA ARG A 30 11.14 -6.88 4.98
C ARG A 30 10.03 -7.80 5.48
N LEU A 31 8.92 -7.24 5.93
CA LEU A 31 7.76 -7.94 6.46
C LEU A 31 6.74 -8.13 5.34
N GLN A 32 6.37 -9.37 5.06
CA GLN A 32 5.43 -9.68 3.97
C GLN A 32 4.04 -9.11 4.30
N LYS A 33 3.64 -8.03 3.60
CA LYS A 33 2.22 -7.65 3.43
C LYS A 33 1.53 -8.80 2.68
N LYS A 34 0.26 -9.09 2.97
CA LYS A 34 -0.49 -10.20 2.35
C LYS A 34 -0.32 -10.18 0.83
N HIS A 35 0.56 -11.03 0.32
CA HIS A 35 0.75 -11.25 -1.10
C HIS A 35 0.11 -12.59 -1.41
N VAL A 36 -0.77 -12.63 -2.40
CA VAL A 36 -1.23 -13.89 -2.97
C VAL A 36 -0.04 -14.50 -3.69
N VAL A 37 0.64 -15.46 -3.05
CA VAL A 37 1.57 -16.34 -3.75
C VAL A 37 0.72 -17.28 -4.58
N ILE A 38 0.71 -17.10 -5.90
CA ILE A 38 0.16 -18.11 -6.80
C ILE A 38 1.21 -19.21 -6.92
N ASP A 39 1.14 -20.21 -6.06
CA ASP A 39 1.86 -21.47 -6.29
C ASP A 39 1.18 -22.16 -7.48
N ARG A 40 1.80 -22.07 -8.66
CA ARG A 40 1.44 -22.92 -9.79
C ARG A 40 2.05 -24.30 -9.55
N VAL A 41 1.30 -25.18 -8.90
CA VAL A 41 1.62 -26.60 -8.86
C VAL A 41 1.28 -27.18 -10.24
N THR A 42 2.31 -27.57 -10.99
CA THR A 42 2.15 -28.33 -12.24
C THR A 42 2.25 -29.81 -11.88
N ASP A 43 1.12 -30.48 -11.75
CA ASP A 43 1.08 -31.93 -11.61
C ASP A 43 1.36 -32.60 -12.97
N VAL A 44 2.57 -33.13 -13.15
CA VAL A 44 2.90 -33.96 -14.32
C VAL A 44 2.50 -35.41 -14.00
N VAL A 45 1.38 -35.84 -14.56
CA VAL A 45 0.94 -37.25 -14.50
C VAL A 45 1.53 -38.00 -15.68
N THR A 46 2.47 -38.91 -15.44
CA THR A 46 2.96 -39.86 -16.45
C THR A 46 2.00 -41.05 -16.52
N VAL A 47 1.24 -41.19 -17.60
CA VAL A 47 0.40 -42.36 -17.86
C VAL A 47 1.20 -43.39 -18.67
N TYR A 48 1.39 -44.60 -18.14
CA TYR A 48 1.91 -45.73 -18.91
C TYR A 48 0.74 -46.45 -19.58
N VAL A 49 0.73 -46.46 -20.92
CA VAL A 49 -0.21 -47.28 -21.69
C VAL A 49 0.51 -48.57 -22.07
N THR A 50 0.18 -49.67 -21.41
CA THR A 50 0.52 -51.01 -21.89
C THR A 50 -0.41 -51.36 -23.04
N ARG A 51 0.14 -51.62 -24.23
CA ARG A 51 -0.63 -52.26 -25.30
C ARG A 51 -0.88 -53.70 -24.88
N GLU A 52 -2.15 -54.04 -24.66
CA GLU A 52 -2.60 -55.43 -24.69
C GLU A 52 -2.75 -55.81 -26.16
N ASP A 53 -1.80 -56.59 -26.68
CA ASP A 53 -2.00 -57.35 -27.90
C ASP A 53 -2.78 -58.63 -27.54
N ASP A 54 -3.85 -58.86 -28.31
CA ASP A 54 -4.71 -60.05 -28.42
C ASP A 54 -5.67 -60.39 -27.26
N LEU A 55 -6.95 -60.02 -27.43
CA LEU A 55 -8.17 -60.88 -27.34
C LEU A 55 -9.47 -60.04 -27.63
N PRO A 56 -10.62 -60.66 -28.01
CA PRO A 56 -11.51 -60.13 -29.04
C PRO A 56 -12.58 -59.11 -28.57
N GLN A 57 -13.01 -58.32 -29.56
CA GLN A 57 -13.92 -57.18 -29.53
C GLN A 57 -15.29 -57.44 -28.86
N SER A 58 -15.76 -56.51 -28.02
CA SER A 58 -17.20 -56.27 -27.79
C SER A 58 -17.52 -54.80 -27.50
N THR A 59 -18.22 -54.21 -28.47
CA THR A 59 -19.23 -53.14 -28.48
C THR A 59 -19.47 -52.20 -27.28
N VAL A 60 -19.55 -50.89 -27.61
CA VAL A 60 -20.53 -49.85 -27.17
C VAL A 60 -19.95 -48.58 -26.50
N GLU A 61 -20.23 -47.48 -27.22
CA GLU A 61 -20.46 -46.06 -26.88
C GLU A 61 -19.42 -45.17 -26.15
N THR A 62 -19.11 -44.09 -26.86
CA THR A 62 -18.63 -42.79 -26.38
C THR A 62 -19.61 -42.15 -25.38
N ASN A 63 -19.11 -41.70 -24.24
CA ASN A 63 -19.71 -40.58 -23.52
C ASN A 63 -18.65 -39.64 -22.95
N THR A 64 -18.70 -38.41 -23.44
CA THR A 64 -18.12 -37.19 -22.89
C THR A 64 -18.69 -36.92 -21.49
N GLY A 65 -17.84 -36.72 -20.47
CA GLY A 65 -18.32 -36.31 -19.15
C GLY A 65 -17.25 -36.15 -18.07
N THR A 66 -16.87 -34.88 -17.83
CA THR A 66 -16.56 -34.22 -16.55
C THR A 66 -15.99 -35.04 -15.39
N VAL A 67 -14.74 -34.75 -15.00
CA VAL A 67 -14.18 -35.14 -13.69
C VAL A 67 -14.50 -34.06 -12.64
N THR A 68 -15.26 -34.43 -11.62
CA THR A 68 -15.26 -33.78 -10.31
C THR A 68 -14.63 -34.74 -9.32
N SER A 69 -13.56 -34.33 -8.62
CA SER A 69 -13.31 -34.68 -7.21
C SER A 69 -12.13 -33.89 -6.66
N GLN A 70 -12.41 -33.13 -5.59
CA GLN A 70 -11.42 -32.54 -4.71
C GLN A 70 -10.95 -33.61 -3.73
N HIS A 71 -9.64 -33.82 -3.62
CA HIS A 71 -9.04 -34.48 -2.46
C HIS A 71 -8.05 -33.51 -1.81
N VAL A 72 -8.40 -33.03 -0.62
CA VAL A 72 -7.52 -32.26 0.26
C VAL A 72 -6.66 -33.26 1.04
N VAL A 73 -5.34 -33.21 0.87
CA VAL A 73 -4.39 -33.89 1.75
C VAL A 73 -3.69 -32.82 2.58
N VAL A 74 -3.92 -32.88 3.90
CA VAL A 74 -3.21 -32.06 4.89
C VAL A 74 -1.94 -32.81 5.29
N THR A 75 -0.77 -32.21 5.07
CA THR A 75 0.51 -32.75 5.55
C THR A 75 0.98 -31.94 6.77
N PRO A 76 1.32 -32.57 7.91
CA PRO A 76 1.77 -31.84 9.09
C PRO A 76 3.23 -31.41 8.97
N THR A 77 3.53 -30.20 9.45
CA THR A 77 4.86 -29.60 9.51
C THR A 77 5.76 -30.35 10.50
N PRO A 78 7.04 -30.63 10.18
CA PRO A 78 7.94 -31.27 11.13
C PRO A 78 8.30 -30.34 12.30
N LYS A 79 8.34 -30.91 13.51
CA LYS A 79 8.76 -30.25 14.76
C LYS A 79 10.23 -29.81 14.67
N MET A 80 10.50 -28.56 15.04
CA MET A 80 11.86 -28.12 15.40
C MET A 80 12.14 -28.53 16.84
N ASP A 81 13.05 -29.48 17.03
CA ASP A 81 13.67 -29.76 18.33
C ASP A 81 14.86 -28.84 18.59
N ALA A 82 15.23 -28.79 19.87
CA ALA A 82 15.90 -27.70 20.57
C ALA A 82 17.37 -27.40 20.22
N VAL A 83 17.73 -26.18 20.61
CA VAL A 83 19.05 -25.56 20.84
C VAL A 83 20.23 -26.53 20.98
N ALA A 84 21.17 -26.47 20.04
CA ALA A 84 22.51 -27.06 20.18
C ALA A 84 23.54 -25.96 20.50
N ASN A 85 24.23 -26.12 21.63
CA ASN A 85 25.39 -25.36 22.08
C ASN A 85 26.55 -25.46 21.09
N PHE A 86 27.20 -24.33 20.77
CA PHE A 86 28.53 -24.30 20.18
C PHE A 86 29.56 -23.85 21.23
N PRO A 87 30.69 -24.57 21.39
CA PRO A 87 31.76 -24.14 22.29
C PRO A 87 32.57 -22.97 21.68
N ALA A 88 33.02 -22.07 22.56
CA ALA A 88 33.89 -20.95 22.24
C ALA A 88 35.29 -21.41 21.80
N LEU A 89 35.85 -20.75 20.78
CA LEU A 89 37.26 -20.87 20.39
C LEU A 89 37.94 -19.50 20.44
N ALA A 90 39.13 -19.51 21.04
CA ALA A 90 39.99 -18.38 21.38
C ALA A 90 40.72 -17.76 20.15
N PRO A 91 41.41 -16.61 20.30
CA PRO A 91 41.81 -15.77 19.19
C PRO A 91 43.25 -16.04 18.70
N GLY A 92 43.47 -15.82 17.40
CA GLY A 92 44.79 -15.52 16.84
C GLY A 92 45.12 -16.21 15.51
N SER A 93 45.25 -15.43 14.44
CA SER A 93 46.51 -15.23 13.70
C SER A 93 46.26 -14.61 12.31
N ASN A 94 47.10 -13.62 11.97
CA ASN A 94 47.11 -12.89 10.71
C ASN A 94 47.42 -13.80 9.52
N SER A 95 46.67 -13.65 8.43
CA SER A 95 47.11 -14.00 7.08
C SER A 95 46.45 -13.10 6.04
N ALA A 96 47.23 -12.74 5.02
CA ALA A 96 47.10 -11.65 4.05
C ALA A 96 45.79 -11.60 3.23
N PRO A 97 45.42 -10.42 2.66
CA PRO A 97 44.17 -10.26 1.91
C PRO A 97 44.22 -11.02 0.57
N ALA A 98 43.23 -11.88 0.34
CA ALA A 98 42.97 -12.50 -0.95
C ALA A 98 42.38 -11.46 -1.92
N ALA A 99 42.87 -11.48 -3.16
CA ALA A 99 42.52 -10.55 -4.22
C ALA A 99 41.03 -10.63 -4.62
N SER A 100 40.41 -9.47 -4.84
CA SER A 100 39.05 -9.33 -5.37
C SER A 100 38.96 -9.87 -6.80
N PRO A 101 37.91 -10.61 -7.19
CA PRO A 101 37.68 -10.95 -8.58
C PRO A 101 37.20 -9.72 -9.37
N SER A 102 37.92 -9.38 -10.43
CA SER A 102 37.55 -8.37 -11.42
C SER A 102 36.45 -8.90 -12.35
N THR A 103 35.26 -8.33 -12.30
CA THR A 103 34.21 -8.55 -13.30
C THR A 103 34.34 -7.52 -14.43
N SER A 104 34.70 -7.96 -15.63
CA SER A 104 34.64 -7.18 -16.86
C SER A 104 33.20 -7.16 -17.41
N LEU A 105 32.58 -5.98 -17.51
CA LEU A 105 31.35 -5.79 -18.28
C LEU A 105 31.66 -5.85 -19.77
N ALA A 106 31.00 -6.76 -20.50
CA ALA A 106 30.91 -6.71 -21.96
C ALA A 106 29.66 -5.91 -22.34
N THR A 107 29.86 -4.77 -22.97
CA THR A 107 28.79 -3.92 -23.52
C THR A 107 28.51 -4.37 -24.96
N GLU A 108 27.38 -5.02 -25.20
CA GLU A 108 26.91 -5.27 -26.57
C GLU A 108 25.92 -4.17 -26.97
N VAL A 109 26.32 -3.37 -27.95
CA VAL A 109 25.56 -2.23 -28.49
C VAL A 109 24.65 -2.74 -29.61
N LYS A 110 23.33 -2.61 -29.43
CA LYS A 110 22.33 -2.84 -30.46
C LYS A 110 22.26 -1.63 -31.42
N PRO A 111 22.28 -1.81 -32.76
CA PRO A 111 22.18 -0.71 -33.72
C PRO A 111 20.81 -0.02 -33.73
N ALA A 112 20.82 1.30 -33.97
CA ALA A 112 19.66 2.17 -34.10
C ALA A 112 18.94 2.00 -35.46
N PRO A 113 17.60 2.15 -35.54
CA PRO A 113 16.89 2.26 -36.81
C PRO A 113 17.09 3.64 -37.47
N PRO A 114 17.04 3.74 -38.82
CA PRO A 114 17.40 4.94 -39.55
C PRO A 114 16.34 6.07 -39.49
N THR A 115 16.87 7.28 -39.42
CA THR A 115 16.21 8.58 -39.50
C THR A 115 15.71 8.86 -40.93
N ALA A 116 14.48 9.38 -41.06
CA ALA A 116 14.02 10.08 -42.26
C ALA A 116 13.56 11.50 -41.88
N SER A 117 14.27 12.49 -42.42
CA SER A 117 13.89 13.91 -42.54
C SER A 117 13.55 14.10 -44.03
N THR A 118 12.64 14.93 -44.55
CA THR A 118 12.14 16.29 -44.27
C THR A 118 10.95 16.50 -45.22
N GLY A 119 9.99 17.39 -44.92
CA GLY A 119 9.05 17.84 -45.96
C GLY A 119 7.86 18.71 -45.55
N LEU A 120 8.14 19.94 -45.13
CA LEU A 120 7.39 21.19 -45.38
C LEU A 120 5.91 21.34 -44.92
N ALA A 121 5.74 22.30 -44.01
CA ALA A 121 4.51 23.03 -43.71
C ALA A 121 4.20 24.10 -44.79
N PRO A 122 2.95 24.62 -44.81
CA PRO A 122 2.78 26.07 -44.95
C PRO A 122 1.80 26.70 -43.95
N GLN A 123 2.34 27.72 -43.28
CA GLN A 123 1.83 29.01 -42.84
C GLN A 123 0.34 29.29 -42.58
N VAL A 124 0.17 29.97 -41.43
CA VAL A 124 -0.98 30.71 -40.89
C VAL A 124 -1.12 32.09 -41.54
N GLN A 125 -2.35 32.52 -41.81
CA GLN A 125 -2.75 33.94 -41.86
C GLN A 125 -4.21 34.15 -41.36
N PRO A 126 -4.59 35.36 -40.91
CA PRO A 126 -5.42 35.58 -39.72
C PRO A 126 -6.91 35.93 -39.96
N ALA A 127 -7.70 35.89 -38.86
CA ALA A 127 -9.11 36.30 -38.75
C ALA A 127 -9.34 37.83 -38.83
N PRO A 128 -10.57 38.28 -39.16
CA PRO A 128 -11.38 39.09 -38.21
C PRO A 128 -12.92 39.02 -38.47
N PRO A 129 -13.79 39.77 -37.76
CA PRO A 129 -13.86 40.05 -36.33
C PRO A 129 -15.22 39.65 -35.68
N THR A 130 -15.21 39.72 -34.36
CA THR A 130 -16.29 39.59 -33.36
C THR A 130 -17.51 40.47 -33.61
N SER A 131 -18.72 39.90 -33.45
CA SER A 131 -19.96 40.64 -33.21
C SER A 131 -20.40 40.45 -31.76
N GLN A 132 -20.54 41.58 -31.06
CA GLN A 132 -21.01 41.70 -29.70
C GLN A 132 -22.51 41.36 -29.62
N VAL A 133 -22.89 40.51 -28.67
CA VAL A 133 -24.28 40.49 -28.17
C VAL A 133 -24.26 40.67 -26.66
N LYS A 134 -25.03 41.68 -26.26
CA LYS A 134 -25.17 42.24 -24.92
C LYS A 134 -25.71 41.23 -23.90
N SER A 135 -25.20 41.38 -22.69
CA SER A 135 -25.68 40.79 -21.44
C SER A 135 -27.13 41.14 -21.13
N ALA A 136 -27.86 40.19 -20.56
CA ALA A 136 -28.97 40.44 -19.64
C ALA A 136 -28.97 39.35 -18.54
N PRO A 137 -29.28 39.69 -17.26
CA PRO A 137 -29.12 38.81 -16.10
C PRO A 137 -30.41 38.00 -15.79
N ILE A 138 -30.41 37.26 -14.65
CA ILE A 138 -31.53 36.55 -13.96
C ILE A 138 -31.51 35.03 -14.25
N SER A 139 -31.53 34.08 -13.31
CA SER A 139 -31.67 34.07 -11.85
C SER A 139 -31.05 32.80 -11.24
N ASP A 140 -30.57 32.97 -10.02
CA ASP A 140 -30.26 31.98 -8.99
C ASP A 140 -31.45 31.05 -8.69
N SER A 141 -31.19 29.75 -8.55
CA SER A 141 -32.11 28.73 -8.02
C SER A 141 -31.36 27.42 -7.70
N GLY A 142 -30.89 27.30 -6.45
CA GLY A 142 -30.82 26.05 -5.66
C GLY A 142 -29.94 24.91 -6.20
N GLY A 143 -28.77 24.62 -5.63
CA GLY A 143 -28.62 24.29 -4.21
C GLY A 143 -28.78 22.78 -3.96
N GLY A 144 -28.10 21.93 -4.73
CA GLY A 144 -27.95 20.51 -4.45
C GLY A 144 -26.85 20.27 -3.42
N GLY A 145 -27.07 20.71 -2.18
CA GLY A 145 -26.18 20.47 -1.05
C GLY A 145 -26.11 18.97 -0.77
N SER A 146 -24.94 18.38 -1.03
CA SER A 146 -24.54 17.09 -0.50
C SER A 146 -24.62 17.17 1.01
N GLY A 147 -25.62 16.50 1.59
CA GLY A 147 -25.81 16.45 3.04
C GLY A 147 -24.57 15.85 3.69
N SER A 148 -23.81 16.71 4.36
CA SER A 148 -22.76 16.30 5.28
C SER A 148 -23.44 15.60 6.46
N SER A 149 -23.54 14.28 6.41
CA SER A 149 -23.86 13.51 7.60
C SER A 149 -22.65 13.59 8.52
N ASN A 150 -22.71 14.50 9.50
CA ASN A 150 -21.72 14.76 10.56
C ASN A 150 -21.48 13.56 11.52
N GLY A 151 -21.76 12.33 11.09
CA GLY A 151 -21.45 11.11 11.83
C GLY A 151 -20.09 10.54 11.40
N PRO A 152 -19.36 9.86 12.31
CA PRO A 152 -18.10 9.23 11.96
C PRO A 152 -18.33 8.10 10.93
N LEU A 153 -17.45 8.00 9.93
CA LEU A 153 -17.55 7.02 8.84
C LEU A 153 -17.61 5.57 9.39
N PHE A 154 -16.81 5.29 10.42
CA PHE A 154 -16.79 4.02 11.16
C PHE A 154 -17.19 4.25 12.62
N SER A 155 -17.36 3.16 13.39
CA SER A 155 -17.59 3.27 14.83
C SER A 155 -16.46 4.03 15.55
N GLY A 156 -15.23 3.92 15.05
CA GLY A 156 -14.07 4.69 15.49
C GLY A 156 -12.96 4.73 14.45
N LYS A 157 -12.00 5.64 14.65
CA LYS A 157 -10.92 5.93 13.69
C LYS A 157 -9.84 4.83 13.64
N ARG A 158 -9.73 3.94 14.63
CA ARG A 158 -8.66 2.93 14.67
C ARG A 158 -8.95 1.79 13.70
N GLY A 159 -7.96 1.53 12.86
CA GLY A 159 -7.96 0.46 11.88
C GLY A 159 -7.19 -0.76 12.34
N LEU A 160 -7.68 -1.93 11.95
CA LEU A 160 -7.00 -3.21 12.09
C LEU A 160 -6.24 -3.51 10.78
N ALA A 161 -4.94 -3.24 10.73
CA ALA A 161 -4.06 -3.66 9.63
C ALA A 161 -3.60 -5.10 9.87
N TYR A 162 -3.94 -6.05 9.01
CA TYR A 162 -3.70 -7.48 9.30
C TYR A 162 -3.34 -8.32 8.08
N ASN A 163 -2.66 -9.44 8.32
CA ASN A 163 -2.58 -10.55 7.37
C ASN A 163 -3.45 -11.74 7.83
N ASP A 164 -3.40 -12.05 9.13
CA ASP A 164 -4.19 -13.09 9.78
C ASP A 164 -5.46 -12.49 10.40
N ALA A 165 -6.61 -12.84 9.82
CA ALA A 165 -7.90 -12.37 10.29
C ALA A 165 -8.23 -12.84 11.71
N SER A 166 -7.71 -13.99 12.14
CA SER A 166 -7.94 -14.52 13.50
C SER A 166 -7.28 -13.63 14.54
N LEU A 167 -6.05 -13.17 14.26
CA LEU A 167 -5.36 -12.21 15.11
C LEU A 167 -6.04 -10.83 15.09
N ALA A 168 -6.53 -10.39 13.93
CA ALA A 168 -7.31 -9.15 13.83
C ALA A 168 -8.57 -9.21 14.69
N ASN A 169 -9.31 -10.32 14.63
CA ASN A 169 -10.53 -10.54 15.43
C ASN A 169 -10.22 -10.58 16.93
N LEU A 170 -9.13 -11.25 17.32
CA LEU A 170 -8.70 -11.31 18.72
C LEU A 170 -8.29 -9.92 19.23
N PHE A 171 -7.48 -9.19 18.46
CA PHE A 171 -7.06 -7.84 18.83
C PHE A 171 -8.26 -6.88 18.90
N GLY A 172 -9.15 -6.91 17.90
CA GLY A 172 -10.33 -6.06 17.85
C GLY A 172 -11.23 -6.22 19.08
N LYS A 173 -11.39 -7.45 19.60
CA LYS A 173 -12.14 -7.72 20.84
C LYS A 173 -11.52 -7.09 22.08
N SER A 174 -10.22 -6.80 22.05
CA SER A 174 -9.51 -6.10 23.13
C SER A 174 -9.62 -4.57 23.01
N CYS A 175 -10.07 -4.03 21.88
CA CYS A 175 -10.28 -2.59 21.74
C CYS A 175 -11.41 -2.11 22.66
N LYS A 176 -11.25 -0.91 23.23
CA LYS A 176 -12.35 -0.26 23.94
C LYS A 176 -13.57 -0.14 23.00
N PRO A 177 -14.82 -0.29 23.51
CA PRO A 177 -16.02 -0.28 22.68
C PRO A 177 -16.05 0.92 21.74
N GLY A 178 -16.25 0.65 20.45
CA GLY A 178 -16.32 1.67 19.41
C GLY A 178 -14.99 2.25 18.95
N ALA A 179 -13.83 1.92 19.52
CA ALA A 179 -12.57 2.52 19.07
C ALA A 179 -12.05 1.94 17.75
N CYS A 180 -12.07 0.62 17.61
CA CYS A 180 -11.65 -0.09 16.40
C CYS A 180 -12.86 -0.29 15.49
N GLY A 181 -12.91 0.45 14.37
CA GLY A 181 -14.10 0.51 13.52
C GLY A 181 -13.95 -0.06 12.12
N TRP A 182 -12.73 -0.29 11.67
CA TRP A 182 -12.45 -0.75 10.32
C TRP A 182 -11.21 -1.64 10.27
N ALA A 183 -11.04 -2.34 9.17
CA ALA A 183 -9.91 -3.24 8.96
C ALA A 183 -9.50 -3.29 7.48
N TYR A 184 -8.24 -3.55 7.21
CA TYR A 184 -7.75 -3.81 5.86
C TYR A 184 -6.53 -4.75 5.91
N ASN A 185 -6.25 -5.43 4.79
CA ASN A 185 -5.21 -6.47 4.73
C ASN A 185 -4.38 -6.43 3.45
N TRP A 186 -4.26 -5.27 2.81
CA TRP A 186 -3.60 -5.10 1.50
C TRP A 186 -4.22 -5.89 0.34
N GLY A 187 -5.33 -6.59 0.57
CA GLY A 187 -6.05 -7.37 -0.42
C GLY A 187 -7.47 -6.87 -0.67
N ASP A 188 -8.18 -7.57 -1.55
CA ASP A 188 -9.53 -7.25 -2.00
C ASP A 188 -10.62 -8.06 -1.26
N SER A 189 -10.24 -8.85 -0.25
CA SER A 189 -11.15 -9.75 0.47
C SER A 189 -10.80 -9.86 1.96
N PRO A 190 -11.81 -9.95 2.85
CA PRO A 190 -11.61 -9.92 4.29
C PRO A 190 -11.00 -11.20 4.86
N GLY A 191 -11.12 -12.34 4.16
CA GLY A 191 -10.89 -13.65 4.77
C GLY A 191 -11.95 -13.93 5.84
N SER A 192 -11.54 -14.44 7.00
CA SER A 192 -12.41 -14.74 8.15
C SER A 192 -12.54 -13.58 9.14
N LEU A 193 -12.39 -12.34 8.69
CA LEU A 193 -12.57 -11.16 9.55
C LEU A 193 -14.01 -11.12 10.07
N ASP A 194 -14.16 -10.80 11.35
CA ASP A 194 -15.44 -10.59 12.00
C ASP A 194 -16.18 -9.42 11.34
N PRO A 195 -17.42 -9.61 10.86
CA PRO A 195 -18.19 -8.57 10.17
C PRO A 195 -18.55 -7.37 11.05
N ALA A 196 -18.30 -7.44 12.37
CA ALA A 196 -18.38 -6.27 13.25
C ALA A 196 -17.40 -5.15 12.85
N TYR A 197 -16.29 -5.47 12.17
CA TYR A 197 -15.33 -4.49 11.66
C TYR A 197 -15.58 -4.22 10.17
N SER A 198 -15.69 -2.95 9.79
CA SER A 198 -15.87 -2.58 8.38
C SER A 198 -14.61 -2.87 7.58
N PHE A 199 -14.63 -3.90 6.74
CA PHE A 199 -13.50 -4.21 5.86
C PHE A 199 -13.39 -3.20 4.71
N ILE A 200 -12.18 -2.71 4.46
CA ILE A 200 -11.85 -1.83 3.33
C ILE A 200 -11.01 -2.63 2.32
N PRO A 201 -11.56 -2.98 1.14
CA PRO A 201 -10.82 -3.68 0.11
C PRO A 201 -9.83 -2.73 -0.57
N MET A 202 -8.68 -3.27 -0.96
CA MET A 202 -7.60 -2.54 -1.62
C MET A 202 -7.28 -3.13 -3.00
N LEU A 203 -7.21 -2.27 -4.01
CA LEU A 203 -6.50 -2.58 -5.24
C LEU A 203 -5.03 -2.27 -5.04
N TRP A 204 -4.23 -3.30 -4.73
CA TRP A 204 -2.84 -3.11 -4.29
C TRP A 204 -1.92 -2.50 -5.36
N GLY A 205 -2.09 -2.89 -6.62
CA GLY A 205 -1.23 -2.45 -7.73
C GLY A 205 -1.63 -3.13 -9.03
N ASP A 206 -0.81 -3.03 -10.07
CA ASP A 206 -1.06 -3.62 -11.39
C ASP A 206 -0.31 -4.93 -11.65
N LYS A 207 0.57 -5.34 -10.73
CA LYS A 207 1.32 -6.60 -10.79
C LYS A 207 0.43 -7.80 -10.51
N GLY A 208 0.82 -8.98 -11.02
CA GLY A 208 0.11 -10.24 -10.79
C GLY A 208 -1.30 -10.23 -11.37
N ASP A 209 -2.26 -10.75 -10.60
CA ASP A 209 -3.68 -10.83 -10.97
C ASP A 209 -4.54 -9.71 -10.37
N ASN A 210 -3.92 -8.69 -9.77
CA ASN A 210 -4.60 -7.65 -8.98
C ASN A 210 -5.72 -6.94 -9.77
N LEU A 211 -5.44 -6.50 -11.00
CA LEU A 211 -6.42 -5.82 -11.85
C LEU A 211 -7.57 -6.75 -12.27
N GLN A 212 -7.26 -8.02 -12.55
CA GLN A 212 -8.25 -9.02 -12.94
C GLN A 212 -9.20 -9.32 -11.77
N ARG A 213 -8.66 -9.55 -10.57
CA ARG A 213 -9.47 -9.81 -9.38
C ARG A 213 -10.31 -8.61 -8.98
N TRP A 214 -9.77 -7.40 -9.08
CA TRP A 214 -10.50 -6.18 -8.77
C TRP A 214 -11.65 -5.91 -9.77
N GLY A 215 -11.35 -6.02 -11.06
CA GLY A 215 -12.30 -5.73 -12.14
C GLY A 215 -12.66 -4.25 -12.27
N THR A 216 -13.43 -3.90 -13.30
CA THR A 216 -13.75 -2.49 -13.63
C THR A 216 -15.17 -2.06 -13.23
N SER A 217 -15.87 -2.86 -12.43
CA SER A 217 -17.27 -2.62 -12.06
C SER A 217 -17.48 -2.11 -10.63
N CYS A 218 -16.41 -2.00 -9.83
CA CYS A 218 -16.46 -1.81 -8.37
C CYS A 218 -17.14 -2.96 -7.60
N SER A 219 -17.13 -4.19 -8.13
CA SER A 219 -17.75 -5.34 -7.43
C SER A 219 -17.19 -5.54 -6.01
N LYS A 220 -15.90 -5.26 -5.80
CA LYS A 220 -15.23 -5.37 -4.49
C LYS A 220 -15.68 -4.31 -3.48
N GLY A 221 -16.11 -3.14 -3.93
CA GLY A 221 -16.54 -2.05 -3.07
C GLY A 221 -18.01 -2.09 -2.65
N ILE A 222 -18.81 -3.02 -3.19
CA ILE A 222 -20.24 -3.10 -2.86
C ILE A 222 -20.40 -3.47 -1.38
N GLY A 223 -21.12 -2.62 -0.64
CA GLY A 223 -21.33 -2.76 0.80
C GLY A 223 -20.15 -2.28 1.66
N ALA A 224 -19.00 -1.96 1.07
CA ALA A 224 -17.90 -1.31 1.78
C ALA A 224 -18.21 0.18 1.97
N LYS A 225 -17.69 0.76 3.06
CA LYS A 225 -17.79 2.20 3.33
C LYS A 225 -16.70 3.02 2.65
N ALA A 226 -15.58 2.37 2.33
CA ALA A 226 -14.47 2.95 1.62
C ALA A 226 -13.78 1.85 0.79
N VAL A 227 -13.00 2.27 -0.21
CA VAL A 227 -12.09 1.41 -0.98
C VAL A 227 -10.73 2.09 -1.09
N PHE A 228 -9.64 1.32 -1.03
CA PHE A 228 -8.28 1.84 -1.17
C PHE A 228 -7.68 1.54 -2.55
N SER A 229 -6.96 2.51 -3.10
CA SER A 229 -6.16 2.36 -4.32
C SER A 229 -4.71 1.99 -3.97
N PHE A 230 -3.89 1.83 -5.00
CA PHE A 230 -2.53 1.28 -5.00
C PHE A 230 -1.67 1.58 -3.76
N ASN A 231 -0.96 0.55 -3.30
CA ASN A 231 -0.10 0.58 -2.13
C ASN A 231 1.34 0.93 -2.52
N GLU A 232 1.80 2.10 -2.06
CA GLU A 232 3.14 2.65 -2.30
C GLU A 232 3.57 2.55 -3.77
N PRO A 233 2.81 3.15 -4.70
CA PRO A 233 3.24 3.26 -6.09
C PRO A 233 4.57 4.02 -6.21
N ASP A 234 4.88 4.86 -5.24
CA ASP A 234 6.10 5.64 -5.12
C ASP A 234 7.32 4.83 -4.64
N ASN A 235 7.15 3.53 -4.32
CA ASN A 235 8.22 2.68 -3.83
C ASN A 235 8.52 1.53 -4.81
N SER A 236 9.79 1.39 -5.19
CA SER A 236 10.29 0.34 -6.11
C SER A 236 10.09 -1.10 -5.61
N GLY A 237 9.90 -1.30 -4.30
CA GLY A 237 9.62 -2.62 -3.71
C GLY A 237 8.13 -2.97 -3.60
N GLN A 238 7.22 -2.08 -4.02
CA GLN A 238 5.77 -2.18 -3.76
C GLN A 238 4.99 -2.16 -5.09
N ALA A 239 3.91 -1.38 -5.21
CA ALA A 239 3.17 -1.30 -6.47
C ALA A 239 4.07 -0.77 -7.60
N THR A 240 4.95 0.20 -7.30
CA THR A 240 5.94 0.77 -8.24
C THR A 240 5.30 1.26 -9.54
N MET A 241 4.72 2.45 -9.51
CA MET A 241 3.98 3.02 -10.62
C MET A 241 4.35 4.49 -10.79
N SER A 242 4.41 4.96 -12.04
CA SER A 242 4.42 6.39 -12.31
C SER A 242 3.10 7.02 -11.85
N ALA A 243 3.12 8.32 -11.55
CA ALA A 243 1.92 9.04 -11.19
C ALA A 243 0.88 9.05 -12.33
N GLU A 244 1.35 9.10 -13.57
CA GLU A 244 0.55 9.09 -14.79
C GLU A 244 -0.13 7.74 -15.01
N ASP A 245 0.60 6.63 -14.86
CA ASP A 245 0.01 5.28 -14.96
C ASP A 245 -0.97 5.01 -13.83
N ALA A 246 -0.63 5.42 -12.60
CA ALA A 246 -1.53 5.33 -11.48
C ALA A 246 -2.82 6.13 -11.74
N ALA A 247 -2.74 7.37 -12.25
CA ALA A 247 -3.94 8.15 -12.57
C ALA A 247 -4.80 7.49 -13.65
N ARG A 248 -4.17 6.99 -14.73
CA ARG A 248 -4.88 6.26 -15.79
C ARG A 248 -5.59 5.02 -15.27
N LEU A 249 -4.91 4.18 -14.48
CA LEU A 249 -5.47 2.97 -13.90
C LEU A 249 -6.52 3.29 -12.83
N HIS A 250 -6.34 4.36 -12.05
CA HIS A 250 -7.34 4.82 -11.10
C HIS A 250 -8.64 5.21 -11.82
N THR A 251 -8.56 5.92 -12.94
CA THR A 251 -9.74 6.22 -13.78
C THR A 251 -10.42 4.94 -14.28
N GLN A 252 -9.67 3.91 -14.64
CA GLN A 252 -10.23 2.66 -15.16
C GLN A 252 -10.84 1.74 -14.10
N TYR A 253 -10.20 1.63 -12.92
CA TYR A 253 -10.51 0.61 -11.92
C TYR A 253 -11.13 1.16 -10.62
N MET A 254 -10.86 2.42 -10.27
CA MET A 254 -11.35 3.03 -9.03
C MET A 254 -12.51 3.99 -9.27
N ASN A 255 -12.51 4.82 -10.32
CA ASN A 255 -13.64 5.69 -10.64
C ASN A 255 -15.00 4.96 -10.71
N PRO A 256 -15.10 3.71 -11.20
CA PRO A 256 -16.36 2.98 -11.19
C PRO A 256 -16.98 2.77 -9.81
N CYS A 257 -16.24 3.01 -8.71
CA CYS A 257 -16.75 3.00 -7.34
C CYS A 257 -17.42 4.31 -6.91
N SER A 258 -17.08 5.42 -7.57
CA SER A 258 -17.65 6.73 -7.23
C SER A 258 -19.17 6.71 -7.43
N GLY A 259 -19.90 7.14 -6.41
CA GLY A 259 -21.37 7.15 -6.42
C GLY A 259 -22.05 5.80 -6.16
N LYS A 260 -21.30 4.73 -5.84
CA LYS A 260 -21.87 3.39 -5.54
C LYS A 260 -21.92 3.02 -4.06
N GLY A 261 -21.68 3.97 -3.17
CA GLY A 261 -21.67 3.75 -1.72
C GLY A 261 -20.32 4.03 -1.06
N PRO A 262 -19.21 3.38 -1.45
CA PRO A 262 -17.93 3.61 -0.79
C PRO A 262 -17.32 4.95 -1.16
N LEU A 263 -16.62 5.56 -0.21
CA LEU A 263 -15.63 6.60 -0.50
C LEU A 263 -14.42 5.98 -1.21
N VAL A 264 -13.88 6.67 -2.22
CA VAL A 264 -12.76 6.19 -3.02
C VAL A 264 -11.45 6.83 -2.56
N GLY A 265 -10.50 6.03 -2.10
CA GLY A 265 -9.18 6.50 -1.69
C GLY A 265 -8.19 6.63 -2.85
N ALA A 266 -7.40 7.70 -2.87
CA ALA A 266 -6.21 7.81 -3.70
C ALA A 266 -5.14 6.77 -3.29
N PRO A 267 -4.08 6.56 -4.08
CA PRO A 267 -2.98 5.66 -3.71
C PRO A 267 -2.33 6.04 -2.38
N ALA A 268 -1.83 5.04 -1.65
CA ALA A 268 -1.14 5.24 -0.37
C ALA A 268 0.35 5.50 -0.61
N VAL A 269 0.83 6.72 -0.31
CA VAL A 269 2.23 7.09 -0.50
C VAL A 269 3.05 6.94 0.77
N THR A 270 4.36 6.78 0.62
CA THR A 270 5.31 6.74 1.74
C THR A 270 5.52 8.13 2.38
N ASN A 271 6.21 8.17 3.52
CA ASN A 271 6.76 9.42 4.09
C ASN A 271 8.17 9.76 3.57
N SER A 272 8.58 9.20 2.42
CA SER A 272 9.85 9.56 1.78
C SER A 272 9.85 11.03 1.33
N GLN A 273 11.02 11.65 1.42
CA GLN A 273 11.27 13.02 0.98
C GLN A 273 12.09 13.07 -0.32
N ASN A 274 12.37 11.92 -0.93
CA ASN A 274 13.09 11.86 -2.21
C ASN A 274 12.21 12.41 -3.34
N ASP A 275 12.83 12.97 -4.39
CA ASP A 275 12.08 13.35 -5.58
C ASP A 275 11.48 12.11 -6.25
N GLY A 276 10.22 12.24 -6.66
CA GLY A 276 9.42 11.14 -7.18
C GLY A 276 8.87 10.19 -6.14
N GLU A 277 9.09 10.42 -4.84
CA GLU A 277 8.56 9.61 -3.75
C GLU A 277 7.64 10.40 -2.80
N GLY A 278 6.89 9.69 -1.96
CA GLY A 278 6.05 10.27 -0.90
C GLY A 278 5.12 11.39 -1.38
N LEU A 279 5.17 12.52 -0.68
CA LEU A 279 4.30 13.67 -1.01
C LEU A 279 4.67 14.38 -2.32
N ASN A 280 5.88 14.18 -2.85
CA ASN A 280 6.24 14.64 -4.20
C ASN A 280 5.56 13.78 -5.27
N TRP A 281 5.49 12.46 -5.06
CA TRP A 281 4.71 11.57 -5.92
C TRP A 281 3.21 11.92 -5.86
N LEU A 282 2.68 12.23 -4.66
CA LEU A 282 1.28 12.62 -4.49
C LEU A 282 0.93 13.87 -5.30
N ASP A 283 1.77 14.91 -5.31
CA ASP A 283 1.56 16.12 -6.13
C ASP A 283 1.46 15.78 -7.62
N LYS A 284 2.35 14.91 -8.10
CA LYS A 284 2.37 14.44 -9.49
C LYS A 284 1.08 13.67 -9.81
N PHE A 285 0.63 12.79 -8.91
CA PHE A 285 -0.62 12.05 -9.07
C PHE A 285 -1.84 12.98 -9.09
N VAL A 286 -1.93 13.94 -8.16
CA VAL A 286 -3.03 14.92 -8.12
C VAL A 286 -3.09 15.73 -9.42
N THR A 287 -1.93 16.11 -9.95
CA THR A 287 -1.81 16.81 -11.24
C THR A 287 -2.27 15.92 -12.40
N ALA A 288 -1.75 14.70 -12.50
CA ALA A 288 -2.15 13.73 -13.52
C ALA A 288 -3.66 13.42 -13.43
N CYS A 289 -4.21 13.36 -12.23
CA CYS A 289 -5.63 13.10 -12.02
C CYS A 289 -6.55 14.23 -12.48
N LYS A 290 -6.12 15.48 -12.42
CA LYS A 290 -6.87 16.61 -13.03
C LYS A 290 -6.98 16.43 -14.55
N ILE A 291 -5.96 15.85 -15.18
CA ILE A 291 -5.93 15.58 -16.63
C ILE A 291 -6.75 14.32 -16.95
N GLN A 292 -6.57 13.25 -16.18
CA GLN A 292 -7.19 11.94 -16.42
C GLN A 292 -8.63 11.80 -15.91
N GLY A 293 -9.12 12.76 -15.12
CA GLY A 293 -10.47 12.75 -14.56
C GLY A 293 -10.69 11.76 -13.42
N CYS A 294 -9.69 11.55 -12.55
CA CYS A 294 -9.83 10.65 -11.39
C CYS A 294 -10.95 11.11 -10.44
N LYS A 295 -11.61 10.14 -9.80
CA LYS A 295 -12.61 10.33 -8.74
C LYS A 295 -12.10 9.68 -7.46
N TYR A 296 -11.71 10.51 -6.51
CA TYR A 296 -11.31 10.10 -5.15
C TYR A 296 -11.85 11.10 -4.14
N ASP A 297 -12.12 10.63 -2.93
CA ASP A 297 -12.74 11.38 -1.83
C ASP A 297 -11.74 11.69 -0.71
N PHE A 298 -10.66 10.90 -0.59
CA PHE A 298 -9.60 11.07 0.40
C PHE A 298 -8.25 10.58 -0.14
N CYS A 299 -7.15 10.92 0.53
CA CYS A 299 -5.82 10.36 0.24
C CYS A 299 -5.33 9.45 1.37
N ASN A 300 -4.54 8.45 1.00
CA ASN A 300 -3.90 7.53 1.94
C ASN A 300 -2.41 7.90 2.07
N VAL A 301 -1.88 7.82 3.28
CA VAL A 301 -0.45 8.02 3.54
C VAL A 301 0.08 7.02 4.55
N HIS A 302 1.37 6.74 4.47
CA HIS A 302 2.13 5.92 5.40
C HIS A 302 3.18 6.76 6.11
N TRP A 303 3.48 6.43 7.37
CA TRP A 303 4.54 7.09 8.11
C TRP A 303 5.37 6.10 8.94
N TYR A 304 6.68 6.09 8.71
CA TYR A 304 7.63 5.32 9.49
C TYR A 304 8.85 6.17 9.81
N SER A 305 9.15 6.32 11.09
CA SER A 305 10.28 7.12 11.56
C SER A 305 10.60 6.79 13.02
N PRO A 306 11.73 7.26 13.57
CA PRO A 306 12.03 7.11 14.98
C PRO A 306 10.95 7.72 15.87
N ALA A 307 10.76 7.17 17.07
CA ALA A 307 9.83 7.70 18.07
C ALA A 307 10.17 9.14 18.51
N SER A 308 11.41 9.58 18.33
CA SER A 308 11.83 10.97 18.55
C SER A 308 11.22 11.95 17.54
N GLU A 309 10.78 11.47 16.37
CA GLU A 309 10.24 12.31 15.28
C GLU A 309 8.71 12.49 15.38
N PHE A 310 8.18 12.54 16.60
CA PHE A 310 6.74 12.65 16.87
C PHE A 310 6.03 13.73 16.05
N ASP A 311 6.60 14.92 15.98
CA ASP A 311 5.97 16.04 15.27
C ASP A 311 5.96 15.84 13.75
N SER A 312 6.91 15.08 13.20
CA SER A 312 6.96 14.80 11.75
C SER A 312 5.78 13.97 11.27
N LEU A 313 5.16 13.14 12.12
CA LEU A 313 3.94 12.42 11.78
C LEU A 313 2.81 13.41 11.47
N PHE A 314 2.63 14.40 12.33
CA PHE A 314 1.53 15.36 12.18
C PHE A 314 1.81 16.38 11.09
N ALA A 315 3.06 16.83 10.93
CA ALA A 315 3.45 17.64 9.78
C ALA A 315 3.20 16.90 8.46
N HIS A 316 3.51 15.61 8.38
CA HIS A 316 3.25 14.79 7.20
C HIS A 316 1.74 14.67 6.91
N LEU A 317 0.89 14.51 7.93
CA LEU A 317 -0.57 14.50 7.78
C LEU A 317 -1.12 15.83 7.28
N ASP A 318 -0.66 16.95 7.84
CA ASP A 318 -1.08 18.31 7.44
C ASP A 318 -0.66 18.61 6.00
N ASP A 319 0.58 18.26 5.63
CA ASP A 319 1.09 18.45 4.26
C ASP A 319 0.34 17.57 3.27
N ALA A 320 0.06 16.31 3.62
CA ALA A 320 -0.71 15.40 2.80
C ALA A 320 -2.14 15.91 2.57
N HIS A 321 -2.80 16.42 3.62
CA HIS A 321 -4.12 17.03 3.54
C HIS A 321 -4.16 18.18 2.53
N GLN A 322 -3.20 19.11 2.63
CA GLN A 322 -3.10 20.25 1.73
C GLN A 322 -2.84 19.81 0.28
N ARG A 323 -1.87 18.92 0.06
CA ARG A 323 -1.50 18.40 -1.27
C ARG A 323 -2.60 17.55 -1.91
N CYS A 324 -3.40 16.87 -1.10
CA CYS A 324 -4.61 16.15 -1.53
C CYS A 324 -5.78 17.09 -1.89
N GLY A 325 -5.57 18.41 -1.93
CA GLY A 325 -6.59 19.40 -2.23
C GLY A 325 -7.55 19.63 -1.07
N ASN A 326 -7.04 19.61 0.17
CA ASN A 326 -7.80 19.73 1.42
C ASN A 326 -8.87 18.64 1.59
N LYS A 327 -8.67 17.47 0.99
CA LYS A 327 -9.52 16.29 1.22
C LYS A 327 -9.04 15.53 2.45
N SER A 328 -9.95 14.79 3.05
CA SER A 328 -9.64 13.98 4.22
C SER A 328 -8.51 12.96 3.95
N ILE A 329 -7.90 12.47 5.03
CA ILE A 329 -6.75 11.60 5.00
C ILE A 329 -7.04 10.31 5.75
N PHE A 330 -6.46 9.21 5.28
CA PHE A 330 -6.25 7.99 6.05
C PHE A 330 -4.76 7.78 6.27
N LEU A 331 -4.37 7.53 7.51
CA LEU A 331 -3.05 7.06 7.87
C LEU A 331 -3.07 5.52 7.88
N THR A 332 -3.01 4.92 6.70
CA THR A 332 -3.19 3.47 6.57
C THR A 332 -2.06 2.67 7.18
N GLU A 333 -0.87 3.24 7.32
CA GLU A 333 0.23 2.64 8.05
C GLU A 333 0.97 3.68 8.88
N PHE A 334 1.18 3.40 10.16
CA PHE A 334 2.24 4.07 10.91
C PHE A 334 2.90 3.15 11.92
N ALA A 335 4.21 3.31 12.11
CA ALA A 335 4.93 2.69 13.20
C ALA A 335 6.16 3.52 13.60
N PRO A 336 6.22 4.02 14.85
CA PRO A 336 7.45 4.59 15.38
C PRO A 336 8.48 3.49 15.63
N ALA A 337 9.76 3.79 15.44
CA ALA A 337 10.86 2.90 15.80
C ALA A 337 11.65 3.43 17.00
N GLY A 338 12.10 2.52 17.85
CA GLY A 338 12.85 2.85 19.07
C GLY A 338 12.83 1.67 20.03
N SER A 339 13.33 1.89 21.23
CA SER A 339 13.11 0.97 22.34
C SER A 339 11.61 0.82 22.65
N PRO A 340 11.17 -0.30 23.26
CA PRO A 340 9.77 -0.48 23.65
C PRO A 340 9.22 0.68 24.50
N ALA A 341 10.03 1.25 25.40
CA ALA A 341 9.63 2.37 26.24
C ALA A 341 9.41 3.67 25.42
N GLU A 342 10.28 3.95 24.45
CA GLU A 342 10.13 5.12 23.57
C GLU A 342 8.88 4.99 22.69
N VAL A 343 8.63 3.80 22.15
CA VAL A 343 7.43 3.49 21.36
C VAL A 343 6.17 3.65 22.21
N ASP A 344 6.15 3.13 23.45
CA ASP A 344 5.01 3.28 24.35
C ASP A 344 4.72 4.76 24.68
N ILE A 345 5.75 5.56 24.92
CA ILE A 345 5.61 7.01 25.17
C ILE A 345 5.07 7.73 23.93
N PHE A 346 5.61 7.44 22.75
CA PHE A 346 5.11 7.98 21.48
C PHE A 346 3.63 7.65 21.34
N MET A 347 3.27 6.38 21.52
CA MET A 347 1.93 5.88 21.24
C MET A 347 0.89 6.51 22.16
N ARG A 348 1.17 6.67 23.47
CA ARG A 348 0.23 7.34 24.39
C ARG A 348 -0.12 8.76 23.94
N LYS A 349 0.86 9.50 23.42
CA LYS A 349 0.65 10.86 22.88
C LYS A 349 -0.01 10.83 21.50
N ALA A 350 0.43 9.93 20.63
CA ALA A 350 -0.02 9.86 19.24
C ALA A 350 -1.49 9.50 19.16
N MET A 351 -1.96 8.54 19.98
CA MET A 351 -3.37 8.14 20.00
C MET A 351 -4.28 9.33 20.32
N GLN A 352 -3.97 10.12 21.35
CA GLN A 352 -4.77 11.29 21.71
C GLN A 352 -4.78 12.34 20.59
N LYS A 353 -3.61 12.63 20.00
CA LYS A 353 -3.50 13.65 18.95
C LYS A 353 -4.17 13.21 17.65
N LEU A 354 -4.01 11.95 17.23
CA LEU A 354 -4.67 11.39 16.03
C LEU A 354 -6.20 11.42 16.14
N GLU A 355 -6.78 11.14 17.32
CA GLU A 355 -8.24 11.26 17.51
C GLU A 355 -8.72 12.71 17.30
N SER A 356 -7.91 13.71 17.67
CA SER A 356 -8.24 15.13 17.55
C SER A 356 -8.10 15.71 16.14
N VAL A 357 -7.46 15.00 15.21
CA VAL A 357 -7.31 15.48 13.82
C VAL A 357 -8.62 15.30 13.06
N GLU A 358 -9.31 16.40 12.73
CA GLU A 358 -10.64 16.38 12.11
C GLU A 358 -10.65 15.81 10.69
N TYR A 359 -9.65 16.14 9.88
CA TYR A 359 -9.55 15.65 8.51
C TYR A 359 -9.08 14.19 8.42
N LEU A 360 -8.72 13.55 9.54
CA LEU A 360 -8.29 12.15 9.58
C LEU A 360 -9.49 11.22 9.77
N LEU A 361 -9.83 10.46 8.70
CA LEU A 361 -10.95 9.51 8.71
C LEU A 361 -10.62 8.22 9.46
N GLY A 362 -9.35 7.83 9.47
CA GLY A 362 -8.89 6.63 10.16
C GLY A 362 -7.37 6.50 10.14
N TYR A 363 -6.86 5.71 11.08
CA TYR A 363 -5.44 5.38 11.18
C TYR A 363 -5.23 3.93 11.63
N ALA A 364 -4.21 3.26 11.12
CA ALA A 364 -3.88 1.89 11.51
C ALA A 364 -2.38 1.74 11.81
N TYR A 365 -2.06 1.20 12.99
CA TYR A 365 -0.68 0.89 13.34
C TYR A 365 -0.21 -0.29 12.49
N PHE A 366 1.04 -0.26 12.02
CA PHE A 366 1.63 -1.35 11.24
C PHE A 366 2.36 -2.35 12.16
N MET A 367 1.82 -3.54 12.44
CA MET A 367 0.52 -4.11 12.08
C MET A 367 0.12 -5.19 13.10
N ILE A 368 -1.07 -5.78 12.99
CA ILE A 368 -1.50 -6.86 13.88
C ILE A 368 -0.74 -8.14 13.51
N ARG A 369 0.26 -8.48 14.34
CA ARG A 369 1.05 -9.71 14.28
C ARG A 369 1.92 -9.86 15.54
N PRO A 370 2.49 -11.05 15.81
CA PRO A 370 3.50 -11.23 16.84
C PRO A 370 4.71 -10.30 16.64
N ASN A 371 5.32 -9.87 17.74
CA ASN A 371 6.40 -8.89 17.78
C ASN A 371 6.00 -7.52 17.20
N SER A 372 4.73 -7.15 17.33
CA SER A 372 4.19 -5.84 16.95
C SER A 372 3.07 -5.47 17.92
N LEU A 373 1.82 -5.27 17.46
CA LEU A 373 0.66 -5.10 18.35
C LEU A 373 0.33 -6.36 19.17
N MET A 374 0.81 -7.52 18.75
CA MET A 374 0.73 -8.75 19.51
C MET A 374 2.09 -9.15 20.05
N SER A 375 2.16 -9.59 21.31
CA SER A 375 3.37 -10.24 21.84
C SER A 375 3.42 -11.72 21.45
N THR A 376 2.28 -12.39 21.39
CA THR A 376 2.13 -13.80 20.98
C THR A 376 0.91 -13.96 20.09
N LEU A 377 0.55 -15.18 19.69
CA LEU A 377 -0.68 -15.43 18.95
C LEU A 377 -1.96 -15.22 19.79
N THR A 378 -1.85 -15.06 21.11
CA THR A 378 -3.00 -14.97 22.03
C THR A 378 -2.96 -13.76 22.95
N SER A 379 -1.87 -12.98 22.95
CA SER A 379 -1.70 -11.84 23.86
C SER A 379 -1.19 -10.58 23.16
N LEU A 380 -1.77 -9.44 23.52
CA LEU A 380 -1.35 -8.11 23.07
C LEU A 380 0.00 -7.72 23.70
N SER A 381 0.82 -7.01 22.94
CA SER A 381 2.04 -6.38 23.47
C SER A 381 1.72 -5.12 24.28
N SER A 382 2.73 -4.47 24.87
CA SER A 382 2.54 -3.18 25.57
C SER A 382 1.95 -2.12 24.63
N VAL A 383 2.55 -1.94 23.45
CA VAL A 383 2.02 -1.04 22.40
C VAL A 383 0.64 -1.46 21.92
N GLY A 384 0.37 -2.76 21.81
CA GLY A 384 -0.96 -3.29 21.49
C GLY A 384 -2.02 -2.87 22.50
N ASN A 385 -1.71 -2.99 23.79
CA ASN A 385 -2.61 -2.55 24.86
C ASN A 385 -2.84 -1.04 24.82
N ILE A 386 -1.80 -0.24 24.55
CA ILE A 386 -1.96 1.22 24.39
C ILE A 386 -2.89 1.52 23.22
N PHE A 387 -2.66 0.92 22.05
CA PHE A 387 -3.50 1.17 20.86
C PHE A 387 -4.96 0.74 21.08
N ALA A 388 -5.19 -0.38 21.77
CA ALA A 388 -6.52 -0.91 22.04
C ALA A 388 -7.30 -0.07 23.08
N SER A 389 -6.62 0.49 24.09
CA SER A 389 -7.26 1.10 25.27
C SER A 389 -7.23 2.63 25.35
N ALA A 390 -6.29 3.29 24.64
CA ALA A 390 -6.10 4.75 24.70
C ALA A 390 -7.37 5.54 24.40
#